data_AF-A0A9P9ZHZ1-F1
#
_entry.id   AF-A0A9P9ZHZ1-F1
#
_cell.length_a   1.000
_cell.length_b   1.000
_cell.length_c   1.000
_cell.angle_alpha   90.00
_cell.angle_beta   90.00
_cell.angle_gamma   90.00
#
_symmetry.space_group_name_H-M   'P 1'
#
loop_
_entity.id
_entity.type
_entity.pdbx_description
1 polymer ?
#
loop_
_entity_poly.entity_id
_entity_poly.type
_entity_poly.pdbx_seq_one_letter_code
_entity_poly.pdbx_strand_id
1 'polypeptide(L)'
;QKTQSFPWIIKESDANNRKYLPVILHKHKIALKSHLFGQVSTSARSAAHLPNDYGRSLHASVMDQDAFYCLTEVFNFAASSQMEFLNLIDLKLDLYTSLPTEEDFEVLPNLKYSKKILYRYIQKTERVLESIRNATNKESCWPRPTYHTEKARVTAQNIEHDFEHLLKRAQTLHNRTTDAITVLPSSISISESQRAIQQAEDMAKLTFLAFLFVPLSFATSFFGMNFKELDGNKMSLWWWGAGSAISLVTAILAYYLFPYVERLKKTVRS
;
A
#
# COMPACT_ATOMS: atom_id res chain seq x y z
N GLN A 1 4.37 14.12 17.66
CA GLN A 1 3.27 13.41 16.97
C GLN A 1 3.09 14.06 15.60
N LYS A 2 3.61 13.43 14.52
CA LYS A 2 3.51 13.96 13.15
C LYS A 2 2.13 13.61 12.59
N THR A 3 1.29 14.62 12.40
CA THR A 3 -0.02 14.49 11.74
C THR A 3 0.18 14.34 10.23
N GLN A 4 -0.10 13.15 9.71
CA GLN A 4 -0.22 12.88 8.27
C GLN A 4 -1.30 13.79 7.67
N SER A 5 -0.90 14.74 6.83
CA SER A 5 -1.78 15.60 6.05
C SER A 5 -2.06 14.93 4.72
N PHE A 6 -3.27 14.42 4.51
CA PHE A 6 -3.67 13.83 3.24
C PHE A 6 -3.95 14.92 2.19
N PRO A 7 -3.50 14.77 0.93
CA PRO A 7 -3.57 15.82 -0.11
C PRO A 7 -4.99 16.18 -0.59
N TRP A 8 -6.02 15.52 -0.06
CA TRP A 8 -7.43 15.79 -0.38
C TRP A 8 -8.22 16.42 0.78
N ILE A 9 -7.54 16.85 1.85
CA ILE A 9 -8.17 17.48 3.01
C ILE A 9 -7.55 18.87 3.22
N ILE A 10 -8.30 19.91 2.86
CA ILE A 10 -8.02 21.27 3.33
C ILE A 10 -8.65 21.37 4.73
N LYS A 11 -7.81 21.51 5.76
CA LYS A 11 -8.26 21.70 7.13
C LYS A 11 -8.44 23.20 7.38
N GLU A 12 -9.62 23.73 7.07
CA GLU A 12 -10.05 25.02 7.62
C GLU A 12 -10.56 24.84 9.05
N SER A 13 -10.44 25.89 9.86
CA SER A 13 -10.47 25.89 11.33
C SER A 13 -11.81 25.52 11.99
N ASP A 14 -12.83 25.14 11.23
CA ASP A 14 -14.15 24.79 11.76
C ASP A 14 -14.36 23.28 11.70
N ALA A 15 -14.29 22.66 12.87
CA ALA A 15 -14.10 21.23 13.11
C ALA A 15 -15.22 20.28 12.64
N ASN A 16 -16.22 20.74 11.87
CA ASN A 16 -17.36 19.92 11.48
C ASN A 16 -17.63 19.81 9.98
N ASN A 17 -16.87 20.48 9.10
CA ASN A 17 -17.16 20.43 7.66
C ASN A 17 -16.00 19.85 6.86
N ARG A 18 -15.93 18.52 6.76
CA ARG A 18 -15.01 17.83 5.85
C ARG A 18 -15.50 18.02 4.42
N LYS A 19 -14.95 19.01 3.71
CA LYS A 19 -15.27 19.29 2.31
C LYS A 19 -14.49 18.32 1.41
N TYR A 20 -15.18 17.34 0.84
CA TYR A 20 -14.61 16.42 -0.14
C TYR A 20 -14.41 17.14 -1.48
N LEU A 21 -13.27 16.94 -2.14
CA LEU A 21 -13.00 17.51 -3.45
C LEU A 21 -13.90 16.87 -4.52
N PRO A 22 -14.43 17.65 -5.48
CA PRO A 22 -15.32 17.12 -6.50
C PRO A 22 -14.60 16.35 -7.61
N VAL A 23 -15.31 15.34 -8.09
CA VAL A 23 -15.04 14.62 -9.35
C VAL A 23 -14.88 15.62 -10.50
N ILE A 24 -13.76 15.61 -11.21
CA ILE A 24 -13.51 16.50 -12.36
C ILE A 24 -13.73 15.75 -13.68
N LEU A 25 -14.74 16.16 -14.44
CA LEU A 25 -14.96 15.74 -15.83
C LEU A 25 -14.47 16.85 -16.75
N HIS A 26 -13.43 16.57 -17.51
CA HIS A 26 -13.01 17.45 -18.60
C HIS A 26 -13.99 17.29 -19.76
N LYS A 27 -14.92 18.24 -19.91
CA LYS A 27 -15.65 18.45 -21.17
C LYS A 27 -15.00 19.64 -21.88
N HIS A 28 -14.78 19.52 -23.19
CA HIS A 28 -14.28 20.63 -23.99
C HIS A 28 -15.28 21.80 -23.92
N LYS A 29 -14.78 23.02 -23.65
CA LYS A 29 -15.54 24.30 -23.52
C LYS A 29 -16.23 24.64 -22.18
N ILE A 30 -15.99 23.92 -21.07
CA ILE A 30 -16.52 24.32 -19.74
C ILE A 30 -15.82 25.60 -19.20
N ALA A 31 -14.55 25.81 -19.55
CA ALA A 31 -13.75 26.94 -19.05
C ALA A 31 -14.32 28.33 -19.41
N LEU A 32 -15.17 28.42 -20.44
CA LEU A 32 -15.73 29.71 -20.88
C LEU A 32 -16.94 30.17 -20.06
N LYS A 33 -17.52 29.31 -19.21
CA LYS A 33 -18.66 29.68 -18.34
C LYS A 33 -18.31 29.73 -16.86
N SER A 34 -17.06 29.47 -16.47
CA SER A 34 -16.62 29.45 -15.06
C SER A 34 -16.88 30.78 -14.33
N HIS A 35 -16.80 31.90 -15.04
CA HIS A 35 -17.02 33.24 -14.48
C HIS A 35 -18.50 33.62 -14.29
N LEU A 36 -19.44 32.86 -14.88
CA LEU A 36 -20.89 33.04 -14.68
C LEU A 36 -21.40 32.31 -13.43
N PHE A 37 -20.58 31.44 -12.84
CA PHE A 37 -20.85 30.78 -11.57
C PHE A 37 -20.29 31.64 -10.43
N GLY A 38 -21.03 32.70 -10.07
CA GLY A 38 -20.83 33.39 -8.79
C GLY A 38 -20.93 32.37 -7.65
N GLN A 39 -19.91 32.34 -6.78
CA GLN A 39 -19.61 31.25 -5.85
C GLN A 39 -19.47 29.89 -6.55
N VAL A 40 -18.22 29.44 -6.65
CA VAL A 40 -17.84 28.12 -7.16
C VAL A 40 -18.65 27.04 -6.43
N SER A 41 -19.74 26.58 -7.05
CA SER A 41 -20.40 25.34 -6.66
C SER A 41 -19.46 24.21 -7.06
N THR A 42 -18.54 23.89 -6.17
CA THR A 42 -17.67 22.71 -6.16
C THR A 42 -18.49 21.40 -6.06
N SER A 43 -19.76 21.39 -6.43
CA SER A 43 -20.72 20.32 -6.16
C SER A 43 -21.39 19.78 -7.42
N ALA A 44 -20.99 20.23 -8.62
CA ALA A 44 -21.65 19.89 -9.89
C ALA A 44 -21.69 18.38 -10.25
N ARG A 45 -21.08 17.49 -9.44
CA ARG A 45 -20.99 16.04 -9.69
C ARG A 45 -21.29 15.18 -8.47
N SER A 46 -22.09 15.69 -7.53
CA SER A 46 -22.74 14.82 -6.54
C SER A 46 -23.98 14.18 -7.16
N ALA A 47 -24.26 12.91 -6.85
CA ALA A 47 -25.50 12.25 -7.24
C ALA A 47 -26.76 13.04 -6.81
N ALA A 48 -26.61 13.92 -5.81
CA ALA A 48 -27.64 14.85 -5.35
C ALA A 48 -28.11 15.87 -6.42
N HIS A 49 -27.30 16.16 -7.45
CA HIS A 49 -27.67 17.08 -8.53
C HIS A 49 -28.33 16.37 -9.72
N LEU A 50 -28.28 15.04 -9.77
CA LEU A 50 -28.86 14.25 -10.85
C LEU A 50 -30.36 14.58 -11.06
N PRO A 51 -31.21 14.69 -10.01
CA PRO A 51 -32.62 15.03 -10.21
C PRO A 51 -32.87 16.42 -10.81
N ASN A 52 -31.95 17.37 -10.61
CA ASN A 52 -32.12 18.77 -11.03
C ASN A 52 -31.54 19.05 -12.42
N ASP A 53 -30.56 18.26 -12.84
CA ASP A 53 -29.82 18.44 -14.09
C ASP A 53 -30.13 17.37 -15.15
N TYR A 54 -30.88 16.32 -14.79
CA TYR A 54 -31.26 15.24 -15.70
C TYR A 54 -32.09 15.74 -16.88
N GLY A 55 -31.78 15.22 -18.07
CA GLY A 55 -32.50 15.49 -19.32
C GLY A 55 -32.07 16.76 -20.04
N ARG A 56 -31.17 17.57 -19.46
CA ARG A 56 -30.72 18.83 -20.09
C ARG A 56 -29.91 18.63 -21.37
N SER A 57 -29.19 17.51 -21.50
CA SER A 57 -28.39 17.21 -22.69
C SER A 57 -29.07 16.24 -23.66
N LEU A 58 -30.25 15.72 -23.29
CA LEU A 58 -31.01 14.76 -24.06
C LEU A 58 -32.08 15.45 -24.92
N HIS A 59 -32.35 14.88 -26.09
CA HIS A 59 -33.44 15.35 -26.96
C HIS A 59 -34.77 14.69 -26.57
N ALA A 60 -35.76 15.51 -26.17
CA ALA A 60 -37.08 15.03 -25.75
C ALA A 60 -37.78 14.12 -26.77
N SER A 61 -37.63 14.40 -28.07
CA SER A 61 -38.22 13.58 -29.14
C SER A 61 -37.65 12.17 -29.25
N VAL A 62 -36.41 11.97 -28.80
CA VAL A 62 -35.72 10.67 -28.82
C VAL A 62 -35.94 9.94 -27.49
N MET A 63 -36.01 10.68 -26.39
CA MET A 63 -36.32 10.15 -25.06
C MET A 63 -37.67 9.44 -24.99
N ASP A 64 -38.70 10.00 -25.63
CA ASP A 64 -40.04 9.42 -25.65
C ASP A 64 -40.09 8.05 -26.37
N GLN A 65 -39.14 7.80 -27.28
CA GLN A 65 -39.15 6.61 -28.13
C GLN A 65 -38.14 5.54 -27.71
N ASP A 66 -37.06 5.92 -27.01
CA ASP A 66 -35.98 5.03 -26.61
C ASP A 66 -35.71 5.12 -25.10
N ALA A 67 -36.06 4.04 -24.40
CA ALA A 67 -35.87 3.93 -22.95
C ALA A 67 -34.38 3.86 -22.56
N PHE A 68 -33.52 3.29 -23.41
CA PHE A 68 -32.08 3.23 -23.16
C PHE A 68 -31.44 4.62 -23.32
N TYR A 69 -31.87 5.38 -24.32
CA TYR A 69 -31.40 6.76 -24.52
C TYR A 69 -31.68 7.66 -23.32
N CYS A 70 -32.83 7.49 -22.64
CA CYS A 70 -33.13 8.17 -21.38
C CYS A 70 -32.06 7.93 -20.30
N LEU A 71 -31.49 6.73 -20.22
CA LEU A 71 -30.52 6.40 -19.16
C LEU A 71 -29.09 6.89 -19.46
N THR A 72 -28.84 7.48 -20.64
CA THR A 72 -27.51 7.93 -21.08
C THR A 72 -26.79 8.79 -20.05
N GLU A 73 -27.46 9.81 -19.49
CA GLU A 73 -26.82 10.71 -18.53
C GLU A 73 -26.45 9.99 -17.22
N VAL A 74 -27.24 9.00 -16.82
CA VAL A 74 -26.97 8.16 -15.65
C VAL A 74 -25.77 7.24 -15.91
N PHE A 75 -25.71 6.62 -17.09
CA PHE A 75 -24.55 5.81 -17.50
C PHE A 75 -23.29 6.64 -17.59
N ASN A 76 -23.35 7.84 -18.16
CA ASN A 76 -22.21 8.76 -18.25
C ASN A 76 -21.72 9.18 -16.86
N PHE A 77 -22.65 9.50 -15.94
CA PHE A 77 -22.30 9.80 -14.56
C PHE A 77 -21.64 8.60 -13.87
N ALA A 78 -22.21 7.40 -14.03
CA ALA A 78 -21.67 6.17 -13.48
C ALA A 78 -20.26 5.89 -14.02
N ALA A 79 -20.05 5.93 -15.34
CA ALA A 79 -18.76 5.74 -16.00
C ALA A 79 -17.71 6.74 -15.50
N SER A 80 -18.11 7.99 -15.24
CA SER A 80 -17.22 9.04 -14.73
C SER A 80 -16.79 8.79 -13.29
N SER A 81 -17.73 8.42 -12.42
CA SER A 81 -17.43 8.05 -11.02
C SER A 81 -16.51 6.83 -10.93
N GLN A 82 -16.70 5.90 -11.88
CA GLN A 82 -15.91 4.70 -12.05
C GLN A 82 -14.47 5.01 -12.48
N MET A 83 -14.30 5.90 -13.46
CA MET A 83 -12.99 6.37 -13.89
C MET A 83 -12.22 7.05 -12.74
N GLU A 84 -12.89 7.89 -11.95
CA GLU A 84 -12.26 8.56 -10.82
C GLU A 84 -11.80 7.56 -9.76
N PHE A 85 -12.63 6.56 -9.43
CA PHE A 85 -12.21 5.48 -8.55
C PHE A 85 -10.95 4.79 -9.07
N LEU A 86 -10.88 4.46 -10.36
CA LEU A 86 -9.70 3.87 -10.96
C LEU A 86 -8.48 4.78 -10.89
N ASN A 87 -8.65 6.09 -11.12
CA ASN A 87 -7.58 7.08 -10.98
C ASN A 87 -7.07 7.17 -9.53
N LEU A 88 -7.95 7.08 -8.54
CA LEU A 88 -7.56 7.04 -7.13
C LEU A 88 -6.74 5.79 -6.80
N ILE A 89 -7.14 4.63 -7.31
CA ILE A 89 -6.39 3.39 -7.09
C ILE A 89 -5.04 3.44 -7.80
N ASP A 90 -4.96 4.04 -8.99
CA ASP A 90 -3.71 4.25 -9.73
C ASP A 90 -2.75 5.14 -8.93
N LEU A 91 -3.23 6.29 -8.43
CA LEU A 91 -2.45 7.18 -7.57
C LEU A 91 -1.96 6.49 -6.29
N LYS A 92 -2.81 5.67 -5.65
CA LYS A 92 -2.42 4.89 -4.47
C LYS A 92 -1.36 3.85 -4.82
N LEU A 93 -1.50 3.19 -5.97
CA LEU A 93 -0.54 2.20 -6.42
C LEU A 93 0.83 2.83 -6.67
N ASP A 94 0.86 3.99 -7.35
CA ASP A 94 2.09 4.74 -7.58
C ASP A 94 2.73 5.19 -6.26
N LEU A 95 1.91 5.66 -5.29
CA LEU A 95 2.39 5.97 -3.94
C LEU A 95 3.05 4.73 -3.31
N TYR A 96 2.37 3.59 -3.31
CA TYR A 96 2.89 2.35 -2.73
C TYR A 96 4.18 1.86 -3.40
N THR A 97 4.34 2.05 -4.71
CA THR A 97 5.57 1.70 -5.42
C THR A 97 6.70 2.71 -5.22
N SER A 98 6.39 3.96 -4.87
CA SER A 98 7.38 5.02 -4.62
C SER A 98 7.96 5.04 -3.20
N LEU A 99 7.36 4.33 -2.26
CA LEU A 99 7.80 4.32 -0.86
C LEU A 99 9.12 3.55 -0.69
N PRO A 100 9.93 3.91 0.33
CA PRO A 100 11.15 3.16 0.66
C PRO A 100 10.84 1.71 1.05
N THR A 101 11.75 0.80 0.73
CA THR A 101 11.65 -0.65 1.03
C THR A 101 11.37 -0.97 2.50
N GLU A 102 11.70 -0.06 3.42
CA GLU A 102 11.44 -0.23 4.86
C GLU A 102 9.94 -0.26 5.21
N GLU A 103 9.08 0.35 4.38
CA GLU A 103 7.62 0.41 4.59
C GLU A 103 6.86 -0.73 3.88
N ASP A 104 7.55 -1.61 3.16
CA ASP A 104 6.94 -2.68 2.34
C ASP A 104 6.00 -3.59 3.15
N PHE A 105 6.32 -3.83 4.43
CA PHE A 105 5.48 -4.64 5.32
C PHE A 105 4.12 -3.98 5.60
N GLU A 106 4.08 -2.65 5.75
CA GLU A 106 2.85 -1.89 6.00
C GLU A 106 2.01 -1.71 4.73
N VAL A 107 2.67 -1.70 3.57
CA VAL A 107 2.05 -1.54 2.26
C VAL A 107 1.37 -2.82 1.76
N LEU A 108 1.92 -4.01 2.09
CA LEU A 108 1.42 -5.30 1.61
C LEU A 108 -0.08 -5.55 1.87
N PRO A 109 -0.64 -5.31 3.08
CA PRO A 109 -2.07 -5.48 3.33
C PRO A 109 -2.93 -4.54 2.48
N ASN A 110 -2.47 -3.30 2.27
CA ASN A 110 -3.17 -2.29 1.47
C ASN A 110 -3.21 -2.70 -0.01
N LEU A 111 -2.10 -3.20 -0.56
CA LEU A 111 -2.06 -3.74 -1.92
C LEU A 111 -2.99 -4.95 -2.09
N LYS A 112 -3.00 -5.88 -1.13
CA LYS A 112 -3.93 -7.03 -1.14
C LYS A 112 -5.39 -6.57 -1.13
N TYR A 113 -5.71 -5.55 -0.34
CA TYR A 113 -7.05 -4.95 -0.32
C TYR A 113 -7.40 -4.30 -1.66
N SER A 114 -6.50 -3.50 -2.23
CA SER A 114 -6.65 -2.86 -3.55
C SER A 114 -6.87 -3.89 -4.66
N LYS A 115 -6.12 -5.00 -4.65
CA LYS A 115 -6.31 -6.12 -5.58
C LYS A 115 -7.72 -6.72 -5.46
N LYS A 116 -8.19 -6.96 -4.23
CA LYS A 116 -9.51 -7.54 -3.97
C LYS A 116 -10.64 -6.63 -4.44
N ILE A 117 -10.54 -5.31 -4.19
CA ILE A 117 -11.58 -4.37 -4.63
C ILE A 117 -11.59 -4.21 -6.14
N LEU A 118 -10.42 -4.18 -6.80
CA LEU A 118 -10.31 -4.17 -8.26
C LEU A 118 -10.91 -5.42 -8.90
N TYR A 119 -10.67 -6.60 -8.32
CA TYR A 119 -11.25 -7.84 -8.83
C TYR A 119 -12.79 -7.82 -8.78
N ARG A 120 -13.37 -7.39 -7.65
CA ARG A 120 -14.84 -7.22 -7.52
C ARG A 120 -15.37 -6.20 -8.52
N TYR A 121 -14.60 -5.15 -8.77
CA TYR A 121 -14.95 -4.10 -9.72
C TYR A 121 -14.95 -4.61 -11.17
N ILE A 122 -13.95 -5.39 -11.57
CA ILE A 122 -13.87 -6.04 -12.89
C ILE A 122 -15.11 -6.90 -13.10
N GLN A 123 -15.42 -7.81 -12.16
CA GLN A 123 -16.61 -8.67 -12.24
C GLN A 123 -17.91 -7.87 -12.34
N LYS A 124 -18.04 -6.78 -11.59
CA LYS A 124 -19.21 -5.91 -11.66
C LYS A 124 -19.33 -5.23 -13.02
N THR A 125 -18.22 -4.73 -13.56
CA THR A 125 -18.18 -4.01 -14.84
C THR A 125 -18.47 -4.96 -16.00
N GLU A 126 -17.97 -6.19 -15.96
CA GLU A 126 -18.29 -7.24 -16.94
C GLU A 126 -19.80 -7.54 -16.99
N ARG A 127 -20.43 -7.72 -15.83
CA ARG A 127 -21.89 -7.93 -15.76
C ARG A 127 -22.68 -6.74 -16.29
N VAL A 128 -22.24 -5.52 -15.99
CA VAL A 128 -22.89 -4.30 -16.50
C VAL A 128 -22.74 -4.21 -18.01
N LEU A 129 -21.54 -4.50 -18.55
CA LEU A 129 -21.29 -4.51 -19.99
C LEU A 129 -22.13 -5.56 -20.71
N GLU A 130 -22.24 -6.76 -20.15
CA GLU A 130 -23.13 -7.82 -20.66
C GLU A 130 -24.60 -7.38 -20.63
N SER A 131 -25.03 -6.75 -19.54
CA SER A 131 -26.38 -6.17 -19.45
C SER A 131 -26.62 -5.07 -20.50
N ILE A 132 -25.63 -4.22 -20.78
CA ILE A 132 -25.71 -3.17 -21.81
C ILE A 132 -25.81 -3.83 -23.19
N ARG A 133 -24.98 -4.83 -23.49
CA ARG A 133 -25.03 -5.58 -24.76
C ARG A 133 -26.39 -6.26 -24.97
N ASN A 134 -26.93 -6.87 -23.92
CA ASN A 134 -28.26 -7.49 -23.95
C ASN A 134 -29.39 -6.45 -24.12
N ALA A 135 -29.24 -5.26 -23.54
CA ALA A 135 -30.18 -4.15 -23.73
C ALA A 135 -30.11 -3.56 -25.16
N THR A 136 -28.91 -3.54 -25.77
CA THR A 136 -28.66 -3.01 -27.13
C THR A 136 -28.93 -4.04 -28.24
N ASN A 137 -29.07 -5.34 -27.92
CA ASN A 137 -29.42 -6.38 -28.90
C ASN A 137 -30.83 -6.17 -29.51
N LYS A 138 -31.03 -6.57 -30.77
CA LYS A 138 -32.28 -6.40 -31.53
C LYS A 138 -33.46 -7.17 -30.92
N GLU A 139 -33.17 -8.25 -30.20
CA GLU A 139 -34.16 -9.11 -29.53
C GLU A 139 -34.53 -8.64 -28.12
N SER A 140 -34.04 -7.48 -27.71
CA SER A 140 -34.28 -6.94 -26.37
C SER A 140 -35.74 -6.51 -26.17
N CYS A 141 -36.26 -6.69 -24.96
CA CYS A 141 -37.61 -6.25 -24.57
C CYS A 141 -37.70 -4.74 -24.30
N TRP A 142 -36.61 -3.99 -24.47
CA TRP A 142 -36.57 -2.57 -24.21
C TRP A 142 -37.36 -1.79 -25.28
N PRO A 143 -38.19 -0.80 -24.87
CA PRO A 143 -38.88 0.08 -25.80
C PRO A 143 -37.90 0.77 -26.75
N ARG A 144 -38.16 0.65 -28.06
CA ARG A 144 -37.32 1.19 -29.13
C ARG A 144 -38.14 1.98 -30.13
N PRO A 145 -37.52 2.98 -30.78
CA PRO A 145 -38.20 3.78 -31.78
C PRO A 145 -38.53 2.90 -33.00
N THR A 146 -39.77 3.00 -33.48
CA THR A 146 -40.22 2.37 -34.73
C THR A 146 -39.45 2.91 -35.94
N TYR A 147 -38.91 4.14 -35.83
CA TYR A 147 -38.04 4.76 -36.81
C TYR A 147 -36.61 4.84 -36.29
N HIS A 148 -35.62 4.36 -37.05
CA HIS A 148 -34.22 4.33 -36.62
C HIS A 148 -33.67 5.74 -36.33
N THR A 149 -33.63 6.11 -35.05
CA THR A 149 -32.96 7.34 -34.63
C THR A 149 -31.46 7.06 -34.49
N GLU A 150 -30.68 7.47 -35.50
CA GLU A 150 -29.22 7.27 -35.52
C GLU A 150 -28.53 7.79 -34.25
N LYS A 151 -29.02 8.88 -33.66
CA LYS A 151 -28.50 9.45 -32.40
C LYS A 151 -28.57 8.48 -31.22
N ALA A 152 -29.65 7.72 -31.09
CA ALA A 152 -29.82 6.77 -29.99
C ALA A 152 -28.85 5.59 -30.15
N ARG A 153 -28.71 5.08 -31.38
CA ARG A 153 -27.77 4.01 -31.73
C ARG A 153 -26.32 4.41 -31.44
N VAL A 154 -25.90 5.59 -31.89
CA VAL A 154 -24.53 6.10 -31.66
C VAL A 154 -24.28 6.29 -30.16
N THR A 155 -25.26 6.82 -29.43
CA THR A 155 -25.13 7.03 -27.98
C THR A 155 -24.98 5.70 -27.23
N ALA A 156 -25.75 4.68 -27.60
CA ALA A 156 -25.63 3.35 -27.01
C ALA A 156 -24.27 2.70 -27.29
N GLN A 157 -23.78 2.83 -28.52
CA GLN A 157 -22.45 2.35 -28.90
C GLN A 157 -21.32 3.07 -28.13
N ASN A 158 -21.44 4.38 -27.92
CA ASN A 158 -20.47 5.14 -27.14
C ASN A 158 -20.43 4.67 -25.68
N ILE A 159 -21.60 4.44 -25.06
CA ILE A 159 -21.68 3.92 -23.69
C ILE A 159 -21.03 2.54 -23.60
N GLU A 160 -21.33 1.63 -24.53
CA GLU A 160 -20.69 0.31 -24.54
C GLU A 160 -19.17 0.43 -24.61
N HIS A 161 -18.66 1.27 -25.52
CA HIS A 161 -17.22 1.50 -25.68
C HIS A 161 -16.57 2.10 -24.41
N ASP A 162 -17.24 3.04 -23.75
CA ASP A 162 -16.77 3.65 -22.50
C ASP A 162 -16.61 2.60 -21.39
N PHE A 163 -17.59 1.69 -21.25
CA PHE A 163 -17.53 0.61 -20.27
C PHE A 163 -16.50 -0.47 -20.62
N GLU A 164 -16.27 -0.76 -21.92
CA GLU A 164 -15.15 -1.61 -22.36
C GLU A 164 -13.79 -1.00 -21.98
N HIS A 165 -13.63 0.30 -22.20
CA HIS A 165 -12.41 1.01 -21.84
C HIS A 165 -12.17 0.99 -20.32
N LEU A 166 -13.23 1.21 -19.52
CA LEU A 166 -13.17 1.10 -18.06
C LEU A 166 -12.77 -0.29 -17.58
N LEU A 167 -13.33 -1.34 -18.20
CA LEU A 167 -12.99 -2.72 -17.90
C LEU A 167 -11.52 -3.01 -18.19
N LYS A 168 -11.03 -2.62 -19.37
CA LYS A 168 -9.63 -2.78 -19.76
C LYS A 168 -8.69 -2.06 -18.80
N ARG A 169 -9.01 -0.81 -18.44
CA ARG A 169 -8.22 -0.04 -17.46
C ARG A 169 -8.17 -0.73 -16.10
N ALA A 170 -9.30 -1.24 -15.61
CA ALA A 170 -9.36 -1.97 -14.36
C ALA A 170 -8.53 -3.26 -14.37
N GLN A 171 -8.55 -4.02 -15.48
CA GLN A 171 -7.73 -5.22 -15.66
C GLN A 171 -6.23 -4.89 -15.68
N THR A 172 -5.82 -3.84 -16.39
CA THR A 172 -4.43 -3.39 -16.37
C THR A 172 -3.98 -3.03 -14.97
N LEU A 173 -4.80 -2.30 -14.21
CA LEU A 173 -4.47 -1.90 -12.84
C LEU A 173 -4.43 -3.10 -11.87
N HIS A 174 -5.30 -4.09 -12.08
CA HIS A 174 -5.29 -5.34 -11.33
C HIS A 174 -4.01 -6.15 -11.58
N ASN A 175 -3.53 -6.20 -12.82
CA ASN A 175 -2.28 -6.86 -13.18
C ASN A 175 -1.09 -6.14 -12.55
N ARG A 176 -0.98 -4.81 -12.71
CA ARG A 176 0.06 -4.00 -12.04
C ARG A 176 0.08 -4.21 -10.53
N THR A 177 -1.08 -4.26 -9.88
CA THR A 177 -1.18 -4.52 -8.44
C THR A 177 -0.72 -5.95 -8.09
N THR A 178 -0.99 -6.93 -8.96
CA THR A 178 -0.53 -8.31 -8.76
C THR A 178 0.99 -8.40 -8.89
N ASP A 179 1.58 -7.73 -9.87
CA ASP A 179 3.03 -7.69 -10.07
C ASP A 179 3.73 -7.01 -8.88
N ALA A 180 3.15 -5.91 -8.37
CA ALA A 180 3.67 -5.28 -7.15
C ALA A 180 3.64 -6.23 -5.94
N ILE A 181 2.55 -7.00 -5.77
CA ILE A 181 2.42 -7.98 -4.68
C ILE A 181 3.40 -9.16 -4.83
N THR A 182 3.77 -9.56 -6.04
CA THR A 182 4.72 -10.67 -6.24
C THR A 182 6.16 -10.26 -6.02
N VAL A 183 6.51 -9.00 -6.29
CA VAL A 183 7.86 -8.46 -6.06
C VAL A 183 8.12 -8.13 -4.58
N LEU A 184 7.11 -7.66 -3.84
CA LEU A 184 7.23 -7.19 -2.44
C LEU A 184 7.81 -8.21 -1.43
N PRO A 185 7.45 -9.52 -1.46
CA PRO A 185 7.98 -10.48 -0.49
C PRO A 185 9.50 -10.63 -0.57
N SER A 186 10.06 -10.53 -1.77
CA SER A 186 11.51 -10.61 -1.98
C SER A 186 12.22 -9.42 -1.34
N SER A 187 11.68 -8.21 -1.46
CA SER A 187 12.26 -7.02 -0.86
C SER A 187 12.13 -7.02 0.67
N ILE A 188 10.98 -7.46 1.21
CA ILE A 188 10.79 -7.66 2.66
C ILE A 188 11.83 -8.65 3.20
N SER A 189 11.99 -9.82 2.57
CA SER A 189 12.95 -10.85 3.01
C SER A 189 14.40 -10.35 3.00
N ILE A 190 14.79 -9.59 1.97
CA ILE A 190 16.12 -8.96 1.91
C ILE A 190 16.30 -7.96 3.05
N SER A 191 15.30 -7.11 3.31
CA SER A 191 15.36 -6.11 4.39
C SER A 191 15.43 -6.74 5.78
N GLU A 192 14.67 -7.82 6.02
CA GLU A 192 14.71 -8.58 7.28
C GLU A 192 16.06 -9.27 7.44
N SER A 193 16.63 -9.82 6.37
CA SER A 193 17.96 -10.44 6.38
C SER A 193 19.05 -9.42 6.75
N GLN A 194 19.00 -8.22 6.16
CA GLN A 194 19.94 -7.14 6.49
C GLN A 194 19.82 -6.71 7.96
N ARG A 195 18.59 -6.57 8.47
CA ARG A 195 18.34 -6.27 9.89
C ARG A 195 18.83 -7.38 10.81
N ALA A 196 18.61 -8.64 10.45
CA ALA A 196 19.09 -9.79 11.23
C ALA A 196 20.62 -9.87 11.24
N ILE A 197 21.30 -9.53 10.14
CA ILE A 197 22.76 -9.45 10.09
C ILE A 197 23.27 -8.33 11.00
N GLN A 198 22.66 -7.15 10.95
CA GLN A 198 23.02 -6.04 11.85
C GLN A 198 22.81 -6.41 13.33
N GLN A 199 21.68 -7.03 13.65
CA GLN A 199 21.40 -7.53 15.00
C GLN A 199 22.43 -8.59 15.44
N ALA A 200 22.82 -9.51 14.56
CA ALA A 200 23.84 -10.50 14.85
C ALA A 200 25.22 -9.85 15.08
N GLU A 201 25.56 -8.81 14.33
CA GLU A 201 26.79 -8.03 14.53
C GLU A 201 26.79 -7.33 15.89
N ASP A 202 25.69 -6.71 16.28
CA ASP A 202 25.57 -6.04 17.58
C ASP A 202 25.59 -7.04 18.74
N MET A 203 24.93 -8.20 18.58
CA MET A 203 25.04 -9.31 19.53
C MET A 203 26.49 -9.83 19.63
N ALA A 204 27.23 -9.89 18.52
CA ALA A 204 28.63 -10.29 18.53
C ALA A 204 29.50 -9.28 19.29
N LYS A 205 29.28 -7.97 19.08
CA LYS A 205 29.98 -6.90 19.83
C LYS A 205 29.73 -7.01 21.34
N LEU A 206 28.47 -7.21 21.74
CA LEU A 206 28.10 -7.38 23.15
C LEU A 206 28.72 -8.64 23.76
N THR A 207 28.67 -9.76 23.03
CA THR A 207 29.25 -11.03 23.49
C THR A 207 30.76 -10.92 23.64
N PHE A 208 31.44 -10.26 22.70
CA PHE A 208 32.87 -9.99 22.80
C PHE A 208 33.21 -9.17 24.06
N LEU A 209 32.42 -8.14 24.35
CA LEU A 209 32.61 -7.30 25.53
C LEU A 209 32.38 -8.09 26.84
N ALA A 210 31.31 -8.89 26.88
CA ALA A 210 31.02 -9.77 28.02
C ALA A 210 32.12 -10.82 28.22
N PHE A 211 32.66 -11.37 27.13
CA PHE A 211 33.73 -12.34 27.17
C PHE A 211 35.02 -11.78 27.79
N LEU A 212 35.31 -10.50 27.55
CA LEU A 212 36.43 -9.80 28.17
C LEU A 212 36.13 -9.44 29.64
N PHE A 213 34.93 -8.93 29.92
CA PHE A 213 34.59 -8.36 31.23
C PHE A 213 34.28 -9.42 32.29
N VAL A 214 33.66 -10.54 31.93
CA VAL A 214 33.24 -11.58 32.90
C VAL A 214 34.42 -12.25 33.61
N PRO A 215 35.46 -12.76 32.91
CA PRO A 215 36.62 -13.36 33.58
C PRO A 215 37.41 -12.34 34.40
N LEU A 216 37.54 -11.11 33.89
CA LEU A 216 38.25 -10.03 34.57
C LEU A 216 37.52 -9.59 35.84
N SER A 217 36.19 -9.50 35.79
CA SER A 217 35.34 -9.23 36.96
C SER A 217 35.40 -10.36 37.98
N PHE A 218 35.44 -11.63 37.53
CA PHE A 218 35.61 -12.77 38.42
C PHE A 218 36.95 -12.73 39.15
N ALA A 219 38.06 -12.46 38.43
CA ALA A 219 39.38 -12.31 39.04
C ALA A 219 39.39 -11.18 40.08
N THR A 220 38.89 -10.00 39.74
CA THR A 220 38.84 -8.86 40.68
C THR A 220 37.97 -9.14 41.92
N SER A 221 36.83 -9.82 41.76
CA SER A 221 35.96 -10.21 42.88
C SER A 221 36.61 -11.27 43.79
N PHE A 222 37.22 -12.31 43.20
CA PHE A 222 37.92 -13.36 43.93
C PHE A 222 39.04 -12.78 44.81
N PHE A 223 39.80 -11.82 44.28
CA PHE A 223 40.88 -11.17 45.04
C PHE A 223 40.44 -9.98 45.90
N GLY A 224 39.24 -9.44 45.69
CA GLY A 224 38.62 -8.39 46.52
C GLY A 224 37.98 -8.93 47.81
N MET A 225 37.80 -10.25 47.91
CA MET A 225 37.35 -10.90 49.15
C MET A 225 38.48 -10.91 50.19
N ASN A 226 38.22 -10.35 51.37
CA ASN A 226 39.16 -10.39 52.50
C ASN A 226 39.26 -11.82 53.06
N PHE A 227 40.26 -12.58 52.64
CA PHE A 227 40.57 -13.90 53.22
C PHE A 227 41.38 -13.73 54.51
N LYS A 228 40.90 -14.30 55.62
CA LYS A 228 41.60 -14.33 56.91
C LYS A 228 42.90 -15.16 56.87
N GLU A 229 43.06 -16.10 55.95
CA GLU A 229 44.31 -16.86 55.75
C GLU A 229 45.46 -16.04 55.11
N LEU A 230 45.22 -14.84 54.58
CA LEU A 230 46.25 -14.00 53.94
C LEU A 230 47.01 -13.08 54.91
N ASP A 231 46.56 -12.96 56.17
CA ASP A 231 47.20 -12.11 57.19
C ASP A 231 48.52 -12.70 57.73
N GLY A 232 48.76 -14.00 57.50
CA GLY A 232 49.93 -14.72 58.00
C GLY A 232 50.88 -15.14 56.89
N ASN A 233 51.87 -14.30 56.60
CA ASN A 233 53.12 -14.61 55.87
C ASN A 233 53.13 -14.36 54.34
N LYS A 234 53.72 -13.22 53.96
CA LYS A 234 54.50 -12.95 52.73
C LYS A 234 54.11 -13.73 51.46
N MET A 235 52.87 -13.63 50.97
CA MET A 235 52.60 -13.96 49.57
C MET A 235 53.04 -12.81 48.68
N SER A 236 54.06 -13.06 47.85
CA SER A 236 54.59 -12.11 46.87
C SER A 236 53.50 -11.66 45.91
N LEU A 237 53.41 -10.34 45.66
CA LEU A 237 52.52 -9.70 44.66
C LEU A 237 52.58 -10.38 43.28
N TRP A 238 53.62 -11.16 43.00
CA TRP A 238 53.79 -11.91 41.75
C TRP A 238 52.67 -12.93 41.49
N TRP A 239 52.10 -13.55 42.53
CA TRP A 239 50.97 -14.49 42.39
C TRP A 239 49.69 -13.81 41.95
N TRP A 240 49.52 -12.51 42.25
CA TRP A 240 48.41 -11.69 41.77
C TRP A 240 48.41 -11.59 40.25
N GLY A 241 49.57 -11.25 39.68
CA GLY A 241 49.76 -11.18 38.23
C GLY A 241 49.61 -12.53 37.55
N ALA A 242 50.11 -13.61 38.18
CA ALA A 242 50.00 -14.96 37.65
C ALA A 242 48.55 -15.46 37.58
N GLY A 243 47.76 -15.25 38.63
CA GLY A 243 46.35 -15.66 38.68
C GLY A 243 45.48 -14.91 37.66
N SER A 244 45.67 -13.60 37.54
CA SER A 244 44.96 -12.81 36.53
C SER A 244 45.37 -13.22 35.10
N ALA A 245 46.66 -13.48 34.86
CA ALA A 245 47.14 -13.90 33.55
C ALA A 245 46.57 -15.27 33.15
N ILE A 246 46.50 -16.24 34.07
CA ILE A 246 45.94 -17.57 33.79
C ILE A 246 44.44 -17.49 33.47
N SER A 247 43.68 -16.69 34.23
CA SER A 247 42.24 -16.50 33.97
C SER A 247 42.00 -15.82 32.61
N LEU A 248 42.86 -14.88 32.23
CA LEU A 248 42.77 -14.17 30.96
C LEU A 248 43.18 -15.07 29.78
N VAL A 249 44.22 -15.89 29.94
CA VAL A 249 44.66 -16.89 28.95
C VAL A 249 43.58 -17.96 28.74
N THR A 250 42.97 -18.47 29.82
CA THR A 250 41.90 -19.48 29.70
C THR A 250 40.65 -18.94 29.03
N ALA A 251 40.29 -17.67 29.27
CA ALA A 251 39.26 -16.99 28.50
C ALA A 251 39.66 -16.92 27.01
N ILE A 252 40.83 -16.37 26.68
CA ILE A 252 41.26 -16.25 25.28
C ILE A 252 41.24 -17.62 24.57
N LEU A 253 41.71 -18.68 25.23
CA LEU A 253 41.74 -20.03 24.68
C LEU A 253 40.33 -20.59 24.42
N ALA A 254 39.37 -20.33 25.32
CA ALA A 254 37.97 -20.68 25.13
C ALA A 254 37.32 -19.92 23.96
N TYR A 255 37.69 -18.65 23.75
CA TYR A 255 37.21 -17.86 22.60
C TYR A 255 37.66 -18.45 21.26
N TYR A 256 38.92 -18.85 21.14
CA TYR A 256 39.44 -19.45 19.91
C TYR A 256 38.93 -20.87 19.66
N LEU A 257 38.71 -21.66 20.73
CA LEU A 257 38.19 -23.03 20.61
C LEU A 257 36.70 -23.08 20.28
N PHE A 258 35.89 -22.15 20.78
CA PHE A 258 34.44 -22.15 20.60
C PHE A 258 33.99 -22.24 19.12
N PRO A 259 34.47 -21.39 18.19
CA PRO A 259 34.09 -21.48 16.78
C PRO A 259 34.67 -22.71 16.07
N TYR A 260 35.79 -23.26 16.54
CA TYR A 260 36.40 -24.47 15.98
C TYR A 260 35.56 -25.73 16.30
N VAL A 261 35.09 -25.82 17.54
CA VAL A 261 34.22 -26.91 18.00
C VAL A 261 32.84 -26.87 17.33
N GLU A 262 32.27 -25.68 17.13
CA GLU A 262 31.00 -25.55 16.39
C GLU A 262 31.10 -26.00 14.93
N ARG A 263 32.20 -25.66 14.23
CA ARG A 263 32.40 -26.09 12.84
C ARG A 263 32.49 -27.62 12.73
N LEU A 264 33.21 -28.28 13.65
CA LEU A 264 33.31 -29.75 13.67
C LEU A 264 31.96 -30.42 13.96
N LYS A 265 31.13 -29.85 14.84
CA LYS A 265 29.78 -30.36 15.12
C LYS A 265 28.84 -30.30 13.92
N LYS A 266 28.96 -29.27 13.07
CA LYS A 266 28.13 -29.14 11.86
C LYS A 266 28.49 -30.18 10.79
N THR A 267 29.77 -30.52 10.64
CA THR A 267 30.24 -31.52 9.67
C THR A 267 29.86 -32.95 10.05
N VAL A 268 29.77 -33.26 11.35
CA VAL A 268 29.41 -34.59 11.86
C VAL A 268 27.89 -34.86 11.84
N ARG A 269 27.08 -33.80 11.70
CA ARG A 269 25.60 -33.90 11.70
C ARG A 269 24.98 -33.83 10.29
N SER A 270 25.81 -33.58 9.28
CA SER A 270 25.52 -33.74 7.85
C SER A 270 25.72 -35.18 7.42
#